data_AF-A0A7J4UBH2-F1
#
_entry.id   AF-A0A7J4UBH2-F1
#
_cell.length_a   1.000
_cell.length_b   1.000
_cell.length_c   1.000
_cell.angle_alpha   90.00
_cell.angle_beta   90.00
_cell.angle_gamma   90.00
#
_symmetry.space_group_name_H-M   'P 1'
#
loop_
_entity.id
_entity.type
_entity.pdbx_description
1 polymer ?
#
loop_
_entity_poly.entity_id
_entity_poly.type
_entity_poly.pdbx_seq_one_letter_code
_entity_poly.pdbx_strand_id
1 'polypeptide(L)' 'MEKKITISPKEDYQQYLTPAKHITPDENDTEYFALALKLSCPIWSNDKRLKNQEKIRIFSTTELLHYMKVL' A
#
# COMPACT_ATOMS: atom_id res chain seq x y z
N MET A 1 -5.88 -24.53 -3.42
CA MET A 1 -6.24 -23.11 -3.17
C MET A 1 -5.78 -22.30 -4.36
N GLU A 2 -6.70 -21.67 -5.08
CA GLU A 2 -6.35 -20.74 -6.15
C GLU A 2 -5.83 -19.43 -5.53
N LYS A 3 -4.65 -18.97 -5.97
CA LYS A 3 -4.15 -17.64 -5.60
C LYS A 3 -4.99 -16.60 -6.34
N LYS A 4 -5.87 -15.89 -5.62
CA LYS A 4 -6.55 -14.70 -6.11
C LYS A 4 -5.63 -13.48 -5.98
N ILE A 5 -4.62 -13.42 -6.84
CA ILE A 5 -3.70 -12.28 -6.92
C ILE A 5 -3.90 -11.64 -8.29
N THR A 6 -4.15 -10.33 -8.29
CA THR A 6 -4.14 -9.50 -9.50
C THR A 6 -2.82 -8.75 -9.54
N ILE A 7 -2.09 -8.88 -10.64
CA ILE A 7 -0.85 -8.13 -10.87
C ILE A 7 -1.22 -6.87 -11.65
N SER A 8 -0.87 -5.69 -11.11
CA SER A 8 -1.04 -4.43 -11.81
C SER A 8 0.23 -4.09 -12.60
N PRO A 9 0.16 -3.90 -13.92
CA PRO A 9 1.28 -3.41 -14.72
C PRO A 9 1.66 -1.98 -14.33
N LYS A 10 2.93 -1.61 -14.55
CA LYS A 10 3.47 -0.31 -14.13
C LYS A 10 2.74 0.87 -14.75
N GLU A 11 2.28 0.71 -15.98
CA GLU A 11 1.57 1.70 -16.77
C GLU A 11 0.27 2.16 -16.08
N ASP A 12 -0.34 1.31 -15.24
CA ASP A 12 -1.59 1.62 -14.54
C ASP A 12 -1.40 2.68 -13.44
N TYR A 13 -0.22 2.71 -12.82
CA TYR A 13 0.08 3.54 -11.65
C TYR A 13 1.27 4.49 -11.85
N GLN A 14 1.94 4.48 -13.01
CA GLN A 14 3.15 5.29 -13.24
C GLN A 14 2.95 6.79 -12.99
N GLN A 15 1.75 7.33 -13.27
CA GLN A 15 1.42 8.74 -13.03
C GLN A 15 1.44 9.12 -11.53
N TYR A 16 1.37 8.12 -10.63
CA TYR A 16 1.41 8.28 -9.19
C TYR A 16 2.82 8.07 -8.59
N LEU A 17 3.84 7.73 -9.39
CA LEU A 17 5.20 7.51 -8.88
C LEU A 17 5.79 8.76 -8.23
N THR A 18 5.66 9.92 -8.87
CA THR A 18 6.16 11.19 -8.33
C THR A 18 5.49 11.55 -7.00
N PRO A 19 4.15 11.62 -6.88
CA PRO A 19 3.52 11.91 -5.60
C PRO A 19 3.82 10.82 -4.55
N ALA A 20 3.94 9.55 -4.94
CA ALA A 20 4.31 8.47 -4.02
C ALA A 20 5.70 8.67 -3.39
N LYS A 21 6.70 9.11 -4.17
CA LYS A 21 8.05 9.42 -3.64
C LYS A 21 8.04 10.48 -2.54
N HIS A 22 7.10 11.42 -2.57
CA HIS A 22 6.98 12.46 -1.55
C HIS A 22 6.24 12.01 -0.29
N ILE A 23 5.56 10.86 -0.35
CA ILE A 23 4.74 10.34 0.76
C ILE A 23 5.45 9.16 1.45
N THR A 24 6.10 8.29 0.68
CA THR A 24 6.74 7.10 1.25
C THR A 24 7.93 7.48 2.13
N PRO A 25 8.07 6.90 3.33
CA PRO A 25 9.24 7.06 4.18
C PRO A 25 10.42 6.18 3.76
N ASP A 26 10.22 5.26 2.79
CA ASP A 26 11.26 4.43 2.17
C ASP A 26 11.12 4.52 0.63
N GLU A 27 12.14 5.06 -0.05
CA GLU A 27 12.11 5.25 -1.50
C GLU A 27 11.94 3.93 -2.27
N ASN A 28 12.37 2.80 -1.70
CA ASN A 28 12.23 1.49 -2.32
C ASN A 28 10.77 1.01 -2.38
N ASP A 29 9.89 1.59 -1.55
CA ASP A 29 8.46 1.25 -1.49
C ASP A 29 7.58 2.18 -2.34
N THR A 30 8.19 3.06 -3.14
CA THR A 30 7.49 4.02 -4.00
C THR A 30 6.40 3.37 -4.86
N GLU A 31 6.66 2.20 -5.46
CA GLU A 31 5.70 1.55 -6.36
C GLU A 31 4.44 1.07 -5.62
N TYR A 32 4.58 0.59 -4.38
CA TYR A 32 3.43 0.21 -3.55
C TYR A 32 2.59 1.42 -3.17
N PHE A 33 3.22 2.53 -2.81
CA PHE A 33 2.52 3.79 -2.53
C PHE A 33 1.83 4.35 -3.77
N ALA A 34 2.47 4.29 -4.94
CA ALA A 34 1.88 4.73 -6.20
C ALA A 34 0.64 3.91 -6.55
N LEU A 35 0.70 2.59 -6.41
CA LEU A 35 -0.43 1.71 -6.66
C LEU A 35 -1.56 1.96 -5.63
N ALA A 36 -1.23 2.15 -4.36
CA ALA A 36 -2.21 2.45 -3.33
C ALA A 36 -2.94 3.80 -3.56
N LEU A 37 -2.22 4.83 -4.03
CA LEU A 37 -2.83 6.09 -4.45
C LEU A 37 -3.76 5.89 -5.65
N LYS A 38 -3.31 5.15 -6.68
CA LYS A 38 -4.11 4.84 -7.87
C LYS A 38 -5.41 4.13 -7.52
N LEU A 39 -5.35 3.15 -6.62
CA LEU A 39 -6.49 2.32 -6.23
C LEU A 39 -7.28 2.89 -5.04
N SER A 40 -6.81 3.98 -4.44
CA SER A 40 -7.36 4.55 -3.19
C SER A 40 -7.53 3.49 -2.09
N CYS A 41 -6.54 2.61 -1.92
CA CYS A 41 -6.60 1.48 -1.00
C CYS A 41 -5.50 1.56 0.08
N PRO A 42 -5.69 0.90 1.23
CA PRO A 42 -4.64 0.76 2.24
C PRO A 42 -3.53 -0.20 1.78
N ILE A 43 -2.34 -0.06 2.35
CA ILE A 43 -1.23 -1.02 2.18
C ILE A 43 -1.23 -1.99 3.36
N TRP A 44 -0.95 -3.26 3.09
CA TRP A 44 -0.68 -4.27 4.10
C TRP A 44 0.83 -4.53 4.20
N SER A 45 1.45 -4.19 5.32
CA SER A 45 2.86 -4.46 5.61
C SER A 45 3.13 -4.47 7.12
N ASN A 46 4.06 -5.31 7.55
CA ASN A 46 4.55 -5.31 8.94
C ASN A 46 5.76 -4.37 9.14
N ASP A 47 6.25 -3.69 8.09
CA ASP A 47 7.24 -2.63 8.27
C ASP A 47 6.58 -1.41 8.92
N LYS A 48 6.97 -1.17 10.18
CA LYS A 48 6.45 -0.07 10.99
C LYS A 48 6.86 1.29 10.44
N ARG A 49 7.99 1.39 9.71
CA ARG A 49 8.47 2.66 9.16
C ARG A 49 7.49 3.25 8.17
N LEU A 50 6.75 2.42 7.42
CA LEU A 50 5.74 2.87 6.44
C LEU A 50 4.57 3.64 7.07
N LYS A 51 4.38 3.52 8.40
CA LYS A 51 3.40 4.31 9.15
C LYS A 51 3.87 5.74 9.43
N ASN A 52 5.12 6.11 9.15
CA ASN A 52 5.67 7.46 9.34
C ASN A 52 5.24 8.41 8.20
N GLN A 53 3.96 8.36 7.83
CA GLN A 53 3.29 9.26 6.90
C GLN A 53 1.77 9.16 7.16
N GLU A 54 1.01 10.18 6.76
CA GLU A 54 -0.42 10.29 7.12
C GLU A 54 -1.37 10.03 5.95
N LYS A 55 -0.85 9.86 4.72
CA LYS A 55 -1.68 9.88 3.51
C LYS A 55 -2.28 8.52 3.16
N ILE A 56 -1.58 7.43 3.43
CA ILE A 56 -2.01 6.06 3.14
C ILE A 56 -2.10 5.26 4.42
N ARG A 57 -3.26 4.63 4.66
CA ARG A 57 -3.42 3.74 5.82
C ARG A 57 -2.59 2.48 5.63
N ILE A 58 -1.73 2.18 6.59
CA ILE A 58 -0.93 0.94 6.62
C ILE A 58 -1.47 0.02 7.69
N PHE A 59 -1.83 -1.21 7.31
CA PHE A 59 -2.18 -2.28 8.24
C PHE A 59 -0.99 -3.21 8.43
N SER A 60 -0.68 -3.55 9.68
CA SER A 60 0.03 -4.78 10.01
C SER A 60 -0.90 -6.00 9.84
N THR A 61 -0.34 -7.21 9.81
CA THR A 61 -1.15 -8.44 9.75
C THR A 61 -2.16 -8.52 10.90
N THR A 62 -1.76 -8.16 12.12
CA THR A 62 -2.65 -8.19 13.30
C THR A 62 -3.79 -7.19 13.16
N GLU A 63 -3.50 -5.97 12.70
CA GLU A 63 -4.55 -4.94 12.51
C GLU A 63 -5.47 -5.29 11.35
N LEU A 64 -4.95 -5.87 10.25
CA LEU A 64 -5.77 -6.32 9.12
C LEU A 64 -6.71 -7.44 9.54
N LEU A 65 -6.19 -8.45 10.25
CA LEU A 65 -7.01 -9.56 10.76
C LEU A 65 -8.06 -9.06 11.75
N HIS A 66 -7.72 -8.11 12.61
CA HIS A 66 -8.68 -7.50 13.51
C HIS A 66 -9.76 -6.73 12.72
N TYR A 67 -9.37 -5.91 11.75
CA TYR A 67 -10.28 -5.16 10.88
C TYR A 67 -11.25 -6.07 10.10
N MET A 68 -10.76 -7.21 9.62
CA MET A 68 -11.57 -8.20 8.88
C MET A 68 -12.48 -9.05 9.77
N LYS A 69 -12.17 -9.19 11.07
CA LYS A 69 -12.99 -9.96 12.03
C LYS A 69 -14.19 -9.18 12.59
N VAL A 70 -14.34 -7.90 12.24
CA VAL A 70 -15.46 -7.04 12.70
C VAL A 70 -16.66 -7.13 11.74
N LEU A 71 -16.93 -8.33 11.21
CA LEU A 71 -18.18 -8.68 10.52
C LEU A 71 -18.79 -9.92 11.16
#